data_AF-A0A357MNH8-F1
#
_entry.id   AF-A0A357MNH8-F1
#
_cell.length_a   1.000
_cell.length_b   1.000
_cell.length_c   1.000
_cell.angle_alpha   90.00
_cell.angle_beta   90.00
_cell.angle_gamma   90.00
#
_symmetry.space_group_name_H-M   'P 1'
#
loop_
_entity.id
_entity.type
_entity.pdbx_description
1 polymer ?
#
loop_
_entity_poly.entity_id
_entity_poly.type
_entity_poly.pdbx_seq_one_letter_code
_entity_poly.pdbx_strand_id
1 'polypeptide(L)'
;MSDEGDRSIRPCSRVEIERYFTLALFLGHNASSASPFASYQTQCLAIVQARRLWQSHDMRVSFFFPVVLLAGCLFDGAAQYGGTETTWRLVELDGAPFTARATLTFPKRGRIGGAAPCNGYGADMVASYPLFRAERLVTTRADCPALDEERAFLHALEAVSRATRDGDTLLLTDGDGREMLFKADG
;
A
#
# COMPACT_ATOMS: atom_id res chain seq x y z
N MET A 1 -9.32 -23.74 26.77
CA MET A 1 -9.41 -24.03 25.32
C MET A 1 -10.29 -22.96 24.73
N SER A 2 -9.83 -21.73 24.49
CA SER A 2 -8.71 -21.31 23.60
C SER A 2 -9.04 -21.66 22.14
N ASP A 3 -8.99 -20.77 21.15
CA ASP A 3 -8.78 -19.32 21.09
C ASP A 3 -9.05 -18.98 19.60
N GLU A 4 -10.11 -18.22 19.27
CA GLU A 4 -10.37 -17.80 17.88
C GLU A 4 -10.38 -16.26 17.85
N GLY A 5 -9.19 -15.69 17.67
CA GLY A 5 -8.92 -14.26 17.67
C GLY A 5 -9.30 -13.60 16.35
N ASP A 6 -10.59 -13.29 16.18
CA ASP A 6 -11.09 -12.30 15.21
C ASP A 6 -10.62 -10.89 15.63
N ARG A 7 -9.44 -10.49 15.15
CA ARG A 7 -8.91 -9.14 15.32
C ARG A 7 -9.43 -8.27 14.17
N SER A 8 -10.74 -8.05 14.17
CA SER A 8 -11.42 -6.93 13.52
C SER A 8 -10.62 -5.63 13.76
N ILE A 9 -10.05 -5.08 12.69
CA ILE A 9 -9.52 -3.72 12.66
C ILE A 9 -10.72 -2.79 12.83
N ARG A 10 -11.00 -2.40 14.08
CA ARG A 10 -12.02 -1.39 14.35
C ARG A 10 -11.52 -0.05 13.80
N PRO A 11 -12.33 0.68 13.00
CA PRO A 11 -12.01 2.06 12.67
C PRO A 11 -11.92 2.86 13.98
N CYS A 12 -10.90 3.72 14.11
CA CYS A 12 -10.72 4.60 15.27
C CYS A 12 -12.04 5.24 15.65
N SER A 13 -12.54 4.90 16.83
CA SER A 13 -13.76 5.51 17.32
C SER A 13 -13.50 6.99 17.58
N ARG A 14 -14.45 7.85 17.23
CA ARG A 14 -14.37 9.32 17.42
C ARG A 14 -13.93 9.73 18.83
N VAL A 15 -14.21 8.88 19.82
CA VAL A 15 -13.92 9.10 21.25
C VAL A 15 -12.42 8.95 21.57
N GLU A 16 -11.69 8.07 20.88
CA GLU A 16 -10.25 7.87 21.12
C GLU A 16 -9.39 8.99 20.51
N ILE A 17 -9.83 9.56 19.39
CA ILE A 17 -9.11 10.66 18.72
C ILE A 17 -9.15 11.95 19.57
N GLU A 18 -10.28 12.26 20.21
CA GLU A 18 -10.38 13.46 21.07
C GLU A 18 -9.54 13.37 22.35
N ARG A 19 -9.32 12.16 22.87
CA ARG A 19 -8.41 11.95 24.00
C ARG A 19 -6.96 12.25 23.62
N TYR A 20 -6.53 11.88 22.42
CA TYR A 20 -5.15 12.09 21.96
C TYR A 20 -4.83 13.57 21.74
N PHE A 21 -5.78 14.33 21.15
CA PHE A 21 -5.60 15.76 20.90
C PHE A 21 -5.59 16.59 22.19
N THR A 22 -6.41 16.20 23.18
CA THR A 22 -6.42 16.83 24.51
C THR A 22 -5.11 16.57 25.26
N LEU A 23 -4.52 15.37 25.11
CA LEU A 23 -3.23 15.03 25.72
C LEU A 23 -2.06 15.82 25.09
N ALA A 24 -2.09 16.03 23.77
CA ALA A 24 -1.03 16.75 23.05
C ALA A 24 -0.97 18.25 23.42
N LEU A 25 -2.13 18.89 23.66
CA LEU A 25 -2.20 20.28 24.13
C LEU A 25 -1.67 20.44 25.56
N PHE A 26 -1.86 19.44 26.43
CA PHE A 26 -1.32 19.45 27.80
C PHE A 26 0.21 19.29 27.85
N LEU A 27 0.82 18.66 26.83
CA LEU A 27 2.25 18.38 26.78
C LEU A 27 3.07 19.43 26.02
N GLY A 28 2.49 20.59 25.67
CA GLY A 28 3.23 21.74 25.13
C GLY A 28 3.98 21.46 23.81
N HIS A 29 3.60 20.43 23.06
CA HIS A 29 4.25 20.13 21.79
C HIS A 29 3.74 21.06 20.70
N ASN A 30 4.63 21.93 20.22
CA ASN A 30 4.34 22.94 19.20
C ASN A 30 4.21 22.25 17.82
N ALA A 31 3.01 22.26 17.25
CA ALA A 31 2.65 21.62 15.98
C ALA A 31 3.08 22.46 14.76
N SER A 32 4.38 22.79 14.64
CA SER A 32 4.89 23.63 13.55
C SER A 32 5.53 22.88 12.37
N SER A 33 5.55 21.55 12.35
CA SER A 33 5.92 20.79 11.15
C SER A 33 4.66 20.33 10.42
N ALA A 34 4.22 21.18 9.50
CA ALA A 34 3.17 20.93 8.52
C ALA A 34 3.33 19.57 7.83
N SER A 35 2.36 18.69 8.08
CA SER A 35 2.08 17.48 7.30
C SER A 35 0.90 17.77 6.34
N PRO A 36 0.70 16.98 5.27
CA PRO A 36 -0.28 17.28 4.19
C PRO A 36 -1.76 17.29 4.64
N PHE A 37 -2.02 17.03 5.93
CA PHE A 37 -3.36 16.93 6.53
C PHE A 37 -4.12 18.27 6.58
N ALA A 38 -3.42 19.42 6.50
CA ALA A 38 -4.07 20.74 6.49
C ALA A 38 -4.93 20.97 5.23
N SER A 39 -4.71 20.23 4.14
CA SER A 39 -5.56 20.30 2.94
C SER A 39 -6.86 19.49 3.06
N TYR A 40 -6.95 18.55 4.01
CA TYR A 40 -8.12 17.69 4.19
C TYR A 40 -9.13 18.25 5.20
N GLN A 41 -8.68 18.97 6.23
CA GLN A 41 -9.57 19.52 7.26
C GLN A 41 -10.53 20.60 6.74
N THR A 42 -10.14 21.39 5.74
CA THR A 42 -11.00 22.43 5.16
C THR A 42 -12.19 21.87 4.38
N GLN A 43 -12.10 20.61 3.90
CA GLN A 43 -13.19 19.96 3.18
C GLN A 43 -14.25 19.34 4.10
N CYS A 44 -13.89 18.91 5.32
CA CYS A 44 -14.85 18.24 6.22
C CYS A 44 -15.83 19.21 6.93
N LEU A 45 -15.41 20.43 7.26
CA LEU A 45 -16.28 21.37 7.99
C LEU A 45 -17.39 21.99 7.11
N ALA A 46 -17.17 22.12 5.80
CA ALA A 46 -18.19 22.64 4.87
C ALA A 46 -19.41 21.70 4.75
N ILE A 47 -19.19 20.39 4.82
CA ILE A 47 -20.23 19.37 4.63
C ILE A 47 -21.21 19.33 5.83
N VAL A 48 -20.73 19.57 7.04
CA VAL A 48 -21.57 19.49 8.26
C VAL A 48 -22.39 20.76 8.48
N GLN A 49 -21.88 21.94 8.12
CA GLN A 49 -22.63 23.19 8.27
C GLN A 49 -23.76 23.34 7.23
N ALA A 50 -23.57 22.84 6.00
CA ALA A 50 -24.61 22.85 4.98
C ALA A 50 -25.87 22.06 5.38
N ARG A 51 -25.74 21.05 6.27
CA ARG A 51 -26.87 20.23 6.73
C ARG A 51 -27.80 20.94 7.71
N ARG A 52 -27.30 21.93 8.48
CA ARG A 52 -28.13 22.70 9.42
C ARG A 52 -28.93 23.81 8.74
N LEU A 53 -28.46 24.32 7.61
CA LEU A 53 -29.17 25.34 6.83
C LEU A 53 -30.29 24.75 5.95
N TRP A 54 -30.34 23.42 5.77
CA TRP A 54 -31.31 22.77 4.90
C TRP A 54 -32.61 22.33 5.62
N GLN A 55 -32.62 22.31 6.95
CA GLN A 55 -33.82 21.94 7.72
C GLN A 55 -34.78 23.11 7.98
N SER A 56 -34.41 24.35 7.64
CA SER A 56 -35.18 25.55 7.99
C SER A 56 -35.91 26.24 6.84
N HIS A 57 -35.84 25.74 5.60
CA HIS A 57 -36.42 26.43 4.45
C HIS A 57 -37.57 25.65 3.81
N ASP A 58 -38.76 25.97 4.32
CA ASP A 58 -40.03 25.95 3.60
C ASP A 58 -39.94 26.78 2.31
N MET A 59 -40.67 26.33 1.27
CA MET A 59 -41.02 27.01 0.01
C MET A 59 -39.97 27.18 -1.12
N ARG A 60 -40.22 26.41 -2.19
CA ARG A 60 -40.25 26.84 -3.61
C ARG A 60 -39.02 27.59 -4.15
N VAL A 61 -37.96 26.86 -4.47
CA VAL A 61 -37.01 27.31 -5.51
C VAL A 61 -36.61 26.12 -6.38
N SER A 62 -37.14 26.09 -7.61
CA SER A 62 -36.55 25.34 -8.72
C SER A 62 -35.14 25.85 -8.96
N PHE A 63 -34.13 25.09 -8.53
CA PHE A 63 -32.76 25.26 -8.99
C PHE A 63 -32.23 23.89 -9.37
N PHE A 64 -32.00 23.70 -10.68
CA PHE A 64 -31.20 22.63 -11.25
C PHE A 64 -29.83 22.64 -10.56
N PHE A 65 -29.65 21.81 -9.54
CA PHE A 65 -28.37 21.61 -8.88
C PHE A 65 -27.67 20.46 -9.62
N PRO A 66 -26.56 20.71 -10.34
CA PRO A 66 -25.83 19.62 -10.97
C PRO A 66 -25.29 18.73 -9.84
N VAL A 67 -25.72 17.47 -9.85
CA VAL A 67 -25.24 16.44 -8.94
C VAL A 67 -23.78 16.19 -9.28
N VAL A 68 -22.87 16.86 -8.58
CA VAL A 68 -21.43 16.54 -8.64
C VAL A 68 -21.23 15.28 -7.79
N LEU A 69 -21.35 14.13 -8.45
CA LEU A 69 -20.91 12.83 -7.93
C LEU A 69 -19.38 12.86 -7.80
N LEU A 70 -18.87 13.16 -6.61
CA LEU A 70 -17.49 12.88 -6.26
C LEU A 70 -17.30 11.36 -6.23
N ALA A 71 -16.92 10.80 -7.38
CA ALA A 71 -16.40 9.45 -7.49
C ALA A 71 -15.11 9.38 -6.66
N GLY A 72 -15.21 8.92 -5.42
CA GLY A 72 -14.07 8.42 -4.68
C GLY A 72 -13.57 7.17 -5.40
N CYS A 73 -12.73 7.35 -6.42
CA CYS A 73 -12.07 6.23 -7.06
C CYS A 73 -11.31 5.46 -5.99
N LEU A 74 -11.70 4.19 -5.83
CA LEU A 74 -10.98 3.18 -5.07
C LEU A 74 -9.50 3.24 -5.50
N PHE A 75 -8.65 3.88 -4.70
CA PHE A 75 -7.22 3.91 -4.95
C PHE A 75 -6.71 2.48 -4.77
N ASP A 76 -6.58 1.76 -5.88
CA ASP A 76 -5.97 0.44 -5.88
C ASP A 76 -4.47 0.62 -5.82
N GLY A 77 -3.91 0.48 -4.62
CA GLY A 77 -2.47 0.54 -4.42
C GLY A 77 -1.73 -0.44 -5.33
N ALA A 78 -2.35 -1.57 -5.70
CA ALA A 78 -1.75 -2.55 -6.62
C ALA A 78 -1.61 -2.02 -8.05
N ALA A 79 -2.53 -1.17 -8.53
CA ALA A 79 -2.46 -0.58 -9.87
C ALA A 79 -1.19 0.27 -10.06
N GLN A 80 -0.73 0.93 -8.98
CA GLN A 80 0.50 1.72 -9.00
C GLN A 80 1.75 0.85 -9.20
N TYR A 81 1.69 -0.44 -8.81
CA TYR A 81 2.75 -1.42 -9.04
C TYR A 81 2.65 -2.14 -10.40
N GLY A 82 1.68 -1.80 -11.26
CA GLY A 82 1.43 -2.50 -12.53
C GLY A 82 0.09 -3.25 -12.57
N GLY A 83 -0.58 -3.43 -11.43
CA GLY A 83 -1.87 -4.14 -11.35
C GLY A 83 -1.74 -5.66 -11.32
N THR A 84 -2.87 -6.34 -11.47
CA THR A 84 -2.98 -7.81 -11.37
C THR A 84 -2.53 -8.56 -12.62
N GLU A 85 -2.54 -7.89 -13.78
CA GLU A 85 -2.26 -8.50 -15.08
C GLU A 85 -0.77 -8.51 -15.43
N THR A 86 0.05 -7.75 -14.70
CA THR A 86 1.49 -7.65 -14.98
C THR A 86 2.28 -8.67 -14.19
N THR A 87 3.12 -9.42 -14.90
CA THR A 87 4.16 -10.25 -14.29
C THR A 87 5.49 -9.54 -14.41
N TRP A 88 6.12 -9.26 -13.27
CA TRP A 88 7.43 -8.64 -13.20
C TRP A 88 8.49 -9.72 -13.14
N ARG A 89 9.44 -9.73 -14.07
CA ARG A 89 10.58 -10.63 -14.08
C ARG A 89 11.83 -9.91 -13.61
N LEU A 90 12.54 -10.50 -12.65
CA LEU A 90 13.81 -9.96 -12.16
C LEU A 90 14.86 -10.02 -13.28
N VAL A 91 15.58 -8.92 -13.48
CA VAL A 91 16.68 -8.84 -14.45
C VAL A 91 18.01 -8.52 -13.78
N GLU A 92 18.00 -7.76 -12.69
CA GLU A 92 19.21 -7.40 -11.94
C GLU A 92 18.94 -7.41 -10.44
N LEU A 93 19.96 -7.83 -9.68
CA LEU A 93 19.99 -7.82 -8.23
C LEU A 93 21.32 -7.19 -7.78
N ASP A 94 21.25 -6.08 -7.05
CA ASP A 94 22.40 -5.32 -6.55
C ASP A 94 23.42 -4.99 -7.67
N GLY A 95 22.90 -4.62 -8.86
CA GLY A 95 23.68 -4.28 -10.05
C GLY A 95 24.26 -5.47 -10.82
N ALA A 96 24.07 -6.71 -10.33
CA ALA A 96 24.48 -7.93 -11.03
C ALA A 96 23.33 -8.52 -11.85
N PRO A 97 23.58 -9.00 -13.09
CA PRO A 97 22.56 -9.69 -13.88
C PRO A 97 22.04 -10.94 -13.17
N PHE A 98 20.71 -11.07 -13.08
CA PHE A 98 20.06 -12.25 -12.51
C PHE A 98 19.50 -13.12 -13.63
N THR A 99 20.15 -14.26 -13.90
CA THR A 99 19.84 -15.13 -15.05
C THR A 99 18.79 -16.20 -14.75
N ALA A 100 18.63 -16.55 -13.47
CA ALA A 100 17.60 -17.50 -13.06
C ALA A 100 16.19 -16.89 -13.16
N ARG A 101 15.18 -17.74 -13.34
CA ARG A 101 13.79 -17.28 -13.41
C ARG A 101 13.32 -16.85 -12.01
N ALA A 102 13.08 -15.56 -11.82
CA ALA A 102 12.40 -15.03 -10.65
C ALA A 102 11.33 -14.01 -11.07
N THR A 103 10.12 -14.14 -10.55
CA THR A 103 8.98 -13.29 -10.89
C THR A 103 8.27 -12.73 -9.66
N LEU A 104 7.55 -11.63 -9.88
CA LEU A 104 6.74 -10.94 -8.89
C LEU A 104 5.41 -10.52 -9.53
N THR A 105 4.31 -10.83 -8.86
CA THR A 105 2.95 -10.47 -9.24
C THR A 105 2.20 -9.89 -8.04
N PHE A 106 1.19 -9.08 -8.34
CA PHE A 106 0.29 -8.49 -7.34
C PHE A 106 -1.12 -9.03 -7.55
N PRO A 107 -1.40 -10.31 -7.21
CA PRO A 107 -2.62 -11.01 -7.61
C PRO A 107 -3.90 -10.39 -7.04
N LYS A 108 -3.79 -9.73 -5.88
CA LYS A 108 -4.85 -8.97 -5.24
C LYS A 108 -4.28 -7.99 -4.23
N ARG A 109 -5.09 -7.03 -3.78
CA ARG A 109 -4.71 -6.12 -2.69
C ARG A 109 -4.19 -6.88 -1.47
N GLY A 110 -3.08 -6.40 -0.94
CA GLY A 110 -2.46 -6.93 0.27
C GLY A 110 -1.70 -8.25 0.07
N ARG A 111 -1.50 -8.72 -1.16
CA ARG A 111 -0.80 -9.98 -1.44
C ARG A 111 0.20 -9.79 -2.58
N ILE A 112 1.36 -10.41 -2.43
CA ILE A 112 2.30 -10.65 -3.52
C ILE A 112 2.52 -12.15 -3.70
N GLY A 113 2.96 -12.53 -4.90
CA GLY A 113 3.39 -13.89 -5.18
C GLY A 113 4.24 -13.94 -6.43
N GLY A 114 4.67 -15.14 -6.80
CA GLY A 114 5.47 -15.36 -7.99
C GLY A 114 6.20 -16.69 -7.95
N ALA A 115 7.09 -16.87 -8.91
CA ALA A 115 8.04 -17.98 -8.94
C ALA A 115 9.41 -17.46 -8.53
N ALA A 116 10.03 -18.09 -7.56
CA ALA A 116 11.47 -18.00 -7.33
C ALA A 116 12.18 -19.07 -8.22
N PRO A 117 13.52 -19.06 -8.30
CA PRO A 117 14.28 -20.01 -9.12
C PRO A 117 13.97 -21.49 -8.90
N CYS A 118 13.61 -21.88 -7.67
CA CYS A 118 13.29 -23.26 -7.31
C CYS A 118 11.81 -23.47 -7.03
N ASN A 119 11.23 -22.56 -6.25
CA ASN A 119 9.94 -22.71 -5.59
C ASN A 119 8.97 -21.59 -5.97
N GLY A 120 7.68 -21.89 -5.91
CA GLY A 120 6.66 -20.84 -5.85
C GLY A 120 6.69 -20.17 -4.48
N TYR A 121 6.42 -18.85 -4.45
CA TYR A 121 6.32 -18.10 -3.19
C TYR A 121 5.06 -17.23 -3.14
N GLY A 122 4.68 -16.88 -1.92
CA GLY A 122 3.68 -15.86 -1.65
C GLY A 122 3.98 -15.14 -0.36
N ALA A 123 3.59 -13.87 -0.27
CA ALA A 123 3.74 -13.08 0.95
C ALA A 123 2.62 -12.05 1.05
N ASP A 124 2.44 -11.53 2.26
CA ASP A 124 1.50 -10.45 2.51
C ASP A 124 2.15 -9.09 2.25
N MET A 125 1.44 -8.25 1.51
CA MET A 125 1.87 -6.89 1.18
C MET A 125 1.18 -5.92 2.13
N VAL A 126 1.93 -5.45 3.14
CA VAL A 126 1.34 -4.62 4.21
C VAL A 126 1.52 -3.12 3.97
N ALA A 127 2.24 -2.75 2.92
CA ALA A 127 2.52 -1.37 2.55
C ALA A 127 1.78 -0.95 1.26
N SER A 128 1.53 0.35 1.15
CA SER A 128 0.95 0.99 -0.03
C SER A 128 2.01 1.77 -0.78
N TYR A 129 1.90 1.83 -2.10
CA TYR A 129 2.82 2.58 -2.96
C TYR A 129 3.03 4.02 -2.45
N PRO A 130 4.28 4.54 -2.38
CA PRO A 130 5.52 3.97 -2.92
C PRO A 130 6.29 3.05 -1.94
N LEU A 131 5.71 2.72 -0.79
CA LEU A 131 6.35 1.84 0.20
C LEU A 131 6.10 0.37 -0.14
N PHE A 132 7.17 -0.42 -0.14
CA PHE A 132 7.11 -1.85 -0.32
C PHE A 132 7.41 -2.56 1.00
N ARG A 133 6.64 -3.60 1.33
CA ARG A 133 6.91 -4.43 2.50
C ARG A 133 6.22 -5.78 2.34
N ALA A 134 7.04 -6.80 2.13
CA ALA A 134 6.61 -8.20 2.16
C ALA A 134 6.73 -8.75 3.58
N GLU A 135 5.67 -9.40 4.07
CA GLU A 135 5.67 -10.10 5.36
C GLU A 135 5.12 -11.52 5.21
N ARG A 136 5.44 -12.39 6.16
CA ARG A 136 4.95 -13.78 6.20
C ARG A 136 5.19 -14.50 4.87
N LEU A 137 6.43 -14.42 4.39
CA LEU A 137 6.85 -15.09 3.17
C LEU A 137 6.74 -16.62 3.36
N VAL A 138 6.06 -17.26 2.43
CA VAL A 138 5.89 -18.71 2.37
C VAL A 138 6.33 -19.22 1.01
N THR A 139 6.98 -20.38 1.01
CA THR A 139 7.47 -21.04 -0.20
C THR A 139 7.01 -22.50 -0.26
N THR A 140 6.99 -23.06 -1.46
CA THR A 140 6.95 -24.52 -1.63
C THR A 140 8.29 -25.14 -1.22
N ARG A 141 8.34 -26.47 -1.14
CA ARG A 141 9.57 -27.21 -0.84
C ARG A 141 9.87 -28.20 -1.95
N ALA A 142 10.65 -27.75 -2.93
CA ALA A 142 11.27 -28.57 -3.95
C ALA A 142 12.78 -28.67 -3.70
N ASP A 143 13.37 -29.77 -4.15
CA ASP A 143 14.83 -29.95 -4.18
C ASP A 143 15.32 -29.68 -5.60
N CYS A 144 16.12 -28.62 -5.76
CA CYS A 144 16.65 -28.22 -7.06
C CYS A 144 18.01 -27.52 -6.90
N PRO A 145 18.83 -27.43 -7.95
CA PRO A 145 20.16 -26.85 -7.86
C PRO A 145 20.18 -25.33 -7.63
N ALA A 146 19.07 -24.62 -7.88
CA ALA A 146 19.00 -23.15 -7.84
C ALA A 146 18.55 -22.58 -6.47
N LEU A 147 18.81 -23.32 -5.39
CA LEU A 147 18.40 -22.92 -4.03
C LEU A 147 19.19 -21.71 -3.49
N ASP A 148 20.42 -21.50 -3.95
CA ASP A 148 21.25 -20.38 -3.52
C ASP A 148 20.72 -19.06 -4.09
N GLU A 149 20.39 -19.05 -5.39
CA GLU A 149 19.78 -17.93 -6.08
C GLU A 149 18.38 -17.62 -5.54
N GLU A 150 17.62 -18.66 -5.17
CA GLU A 150 16.33 -18.49 -4.51
C GLU A 150 16.46 -17.79 -3.16
N ARG A 151 17.38 -18.22 -2.30
CA ARG A 151 17.60 -17.58 -1.00
C ARG A 151 18.02 -16.12 -1.16
N ALA A 152 18.90 -15.82 -2.12
CA ALA A 152 19.31 -14.46 -2.41
C ALA A 152 18.12 -13.59 -2.86
N PHE A 153 17.29 -14.11 -3.76
CA PHE A 153 16.09 -13.41 -4.23
C PHE A 153 15.08 -13.14 -3.11
N LEU A 154 14.72 -14.15 -2.32
CA LEU A 154 13.71 -14.01 -1.27
C LEU A 154 14.20 -13.09 -0.15
N HIS A 155 15.46 -13.21 0.26
CA HIS A 155 16.06 -12.32 1.26
C HIS A 155 16.07 -10.86 0.78
N ALA A 156 16.41 -10.63 -0.50
CA ALA A 156 16.36 -9.30 -1.07
C ALA A 156 14.93 -8.73 -1.09
N LEU A 157 13.94 -9.56 -1.45
CA LEU A 157 12.53 -9.18 -1.50
C LEU A 157 11.98 -8.79 -0.12
N GLU A 158 12.45 -9.44 0.95
CA GLU A 158 12.08 -9.09 2.33
C GLU A 158 12.75 -7.81 2.83
N ALA A 159 13.94 -7.48 2.32
CA ALA A 159 14.72 -6.32 2.76
C ALA A 159 14.28 -5.00 2.11
N VAL A 160 13.78 -5.03 0.87
CA VAL A 160 13.36 -3.83 0.14
C VAL A 160 12.18 -3.13 0.82
N SER A 161 12.21 -1.79 0.79
CA SER A 161 11.26 -0.93 1.52
C SER A 161 10.53 0.09 0.63
N ARG A 162 11.01 0.29 -0.59
CA ARG A 162 10.46 1.25 -1.55
C ARG A 162 10.33 0.62 -2.92
N ALA A 163 9.36 1.14 -3.67
CA ALA A 163 9.15 0.79 -5.06
C ALA A 163 9.03 2.04 -5.92
N THR A 164 9.66 1.99 -7.09
CA THR A 164 9.54 2.98 -8.14
C THR A 164 9.19 2.28 -9.43
N ARG A 165 8.09 2.67 -10.05
CA ARG A 165 7.69 2.15 -11.36
C ARG A 165 7.93 3.20 -12.44
N ASP A 166 8.55 2.79 -13.54
CA ASP A 166 8.71 3.58 -14.76
C ASP A 166 8.38 2.72 -15.99
N GLY A 167 7.18 2.92 -16.55
CA GLY A 167 6.65 2.13 -17.65
C GLY A 167 6.63 0.62 -17.33
N ASP A 168 7.45 -0.11 -18.08
CA ASP A 168 7.66 -1.56 -17.98
C ASP A 168 8.83 -1.94 -17.06
N THR A 169 9.26 -1.01 -16.22
CA THR A 169 10.32 -1.20 -15.23
C THR A 169 9.78 -1.00 -13.83
N LEU A 170 10.11 -1.92 -12.93
CA LEU A 170 9.84 -1.79 -11.50
C LEU A 170 11.17 -1.95 -10.76
N LEU A 171 11.56 -0.92 -10.02
CA LEU A 171 12.74 -0.92 -9.17
C LEU A 171 12.30 -0.99 -7.71
N LEU A 172 12.78 -1.99 -6.98
CA LEU A 172 12.62 -2.08 -5.54
C LEU A 172 13.94 -1.77 -4.84
N THR A 173 13.90 -0.94 -3.79
CA THR A 173 15.10 -0.50 -3.08
C THR A 173 14.95 -0.52 -1.56
N ASP A 174 16.06 -0.62 -0.83
CA ASP A 174 16.11 -0.40 0.62
C ASP A 174 16.89 0.87 0.99
N GLY A 175 17.10 1.10 2.29
CA GLY A 175 17.88 2.22 2.81
C GLY A 175 19.40 1.97 2.82
N ASP A 176 19.82 0.74 2.58
CA ASP A 176 21.20 0.25 2.68
C ASP A 176 21.87 0.09 1.29
N GLY A 177 21.16 0.49 0.22
CA GLY A 177 21.65 0.47 -1.15
C GLY A 177 21.31 -0.81 -1.93
N ARG A 178 20.43 -1.67 -1.42
CA ARG A 178 19.90 -2.81 -2.17
C ARG A 178 19.02 -2.34 -3.32
N GLU A 179 19.17 -3.01 -4.45
CA GLU A 179 18.37 -2.73 -5.65
C GLU A 179 17.92 -4.03 -6.32
N MET A 180 16.64 -4.12 -6.65
CA MET A 180 16.07 -5.21 -7.44
C MET A 180 15.36 -4.60 -8.64
N LEU A 181 15.90 -4.84 -9.84
CA LEU A 181 15.33 -4.34 -11.08
C LEU A 181 14.49 -5.41 -11.74
N PHE A 182 13.23 -5.10 -12.00
CA PHE A 182 12.29 -5.95 -12.70
C PHE A 182 11.84 -5.33 -14.01
N LYS A 183 11.51 -6.19 -14.97
CA LYS A 183 10.87 -5.83 -16.23
C LYS A 183 9.53 -6.53 -16.36
N ALA A 184 8.53 -5.85 -16.93
CA ALA A 184 7.27 -6.50 -17.26
C ALA A 184 7.51 -7.57 -18.34
N ASP A 185 7.15 -8.82 -18.04
CA ASP A 185 6.94 -9.84 -19.07
C ASP A 185 5.55 -9.56 -19.67
N GLY A 186 5.55 -9.00 -20.88
CA GLY A 186 4.35 -8.60 -21.63
C GLY A 186 3.60 -9.76 -22.29
#